data_AF-A0A8T0DB21-F1
#
_entry.id   AF-A0A8T0DB21-F1
#
_cell.length_a   1.000
_cell.length_b   1.000
_cell.length_c   1.000
_cell.angle_alpha   90.00
_cell.angle_beta   90.00
_cell.angle_gamma   90.00
#
_symmetry.space_group_name_H-M   'P 1'
#
loop_
_entity.id
_entity.type
_entity.pdbx_description
1 polymer ?
#
loop_
_entity_poly.entity_id
_entity_poly.type
_entity_poly.pdbx_seq_one_letter_code
_entity_poly.pdbx_strand_id
1 'polypeptide(L)'
;MRGRSVLIGLLLTVFVSPVVNHTTSLRVVLVRWSKFHQAAPIQLDGRPCVSTDKQPPSCSPAFEICLLNSFPNRRCTQTSRFGGYLTAYRLRRTIFFGSRLPGGLQNPMRFLVDKQEPAPALLLSVTTVDFEPDNLLAKFLVKIPWFPYDVDVAERDAKWQYYELSNKFSKIMINLSIKVFTLNYQCGAACQRAKLWNKLHSSWWRKIRGE
;
A
#
# COMPACT_ATOMS: atom_id res chain seq x y z
N MET A 1 73.99 22.46 -28.56
CA MET A 1 72.63 23.01 -28.78
C MET A 1 71.73 21.90 -29.29
N ARG A 2 70.48 21.83 -28.78
CA ARG A 2 69.36 20.94 -29.15
C ARG A 2 69.57 19.44 -28.84
N GLY A 3 68.70 18.71 -28.16
CA GLY A 3 67.43 19.01 -27.48
C GLY A 3 66.97 17.70 -26.81
N ARG A 4 66.61 17.74 -25.52
CA ARG A 4 66.01 16.59 -24.83
C ARG A 4 64.50 16.80 -24.81
N SER A 5 63.77 16.00 -25.57
CA SER A 5 62.32 15.86 -25.45
C SER A 5 61.99 15.19 -24.12
N VAL A 6 61.33 15.93 -23.23
CA VAL A 6 60.71 15.38 -22.02
C VAL A 6 59.34 14.84 -22.41
N LEU A 7 59.20 13.52 -22.47
CA LEU A 7 57.92 12.85 -22.65
C LEU A 7 57.20 12.86 -21.28
N ILE A 8 56.22 13.75 -21.12
CA ILE A 8 55.32 13.73 -19.96
C ILE A 8 54.30 12.62 -20.24
N GLY A 9 54.55 11.45 -19.65
CA GLY A 9 53.58 10.35 -19.62
C GLY A 9 52.41 10.73 -18.72
N LEU A 10 51.28 11.12 -19.33
CA LEU A 10 50.00 11.26 -18.64
C LEU A 10 49.56 9.85 -18.21
N LEU A 11 49.75 9.51 -16.93
CA LEU A 11 49.12 8.34 -16.32
C LEU A 11 47.61 8.59 -16.29
N LEU A 12 46.89 8.03 -17.26
CA LEU A 12 45.45 7.79 -17.19
C LEU A 12 45.22 6.79 -16.05
N THR A 13 45.03 7.29 -14.83
CA THR A 13 44.41 6.54 -13.75
C THR A 13 42.96 6.30 -14.14
N VAL A 14 42.70 5.15 -14.74
CA VAL A 14 41.35 4.60 -14.84
C VAL A 14 40.90 4.36 -13.40
N PHE A 15 40.15 5.31 -12.84
CA PHE A 15 39.33 5.07 -11.67
C PHE A 15 38.31 4.00 -12.05
N VAL A 16 38.65 2.73 -11.82
CA VAL A 16 37.65 1.68 -11.70
C VAL A 16 36.93 1.98 -10.40
N SER A 17 35.91 2.84 -10.46
CA SER A 17 34.99 3.00 -9.35
C SER A 17 34.45 1.60 -9.02
N PRO A 18 34.58 1.11 -7.78
CA PRO A 18 33.90 -0.12 -7.41
C PRO A 18 32.43 0.07 -7.74
N VAL A 19 31.85 -0.86 -8.48
CA VAL A 19 30.41 -0.93 -8.65
C VAL A 19 29.87 -1.20 -7.25
N VAL A 20 29.56 -0.13 -6.51
CA VAL A 20 28.91 -0.24 -5.21
C VAL A 20 27.50 -0.73 -5.52
N ASN A 21 27.33 -2.05 -5.42
CA ASN A 21 26.02 -2.69 -5.48
C ASN A 21 25.21 -2.17 -4.29
N HIS A 22 24.50 -1.07 -4.49
CA HIS A 22 23.56 -0.57 -3.50
C HIS A 22 22.33 -1.46 -3.51
N THR A 23 22.27 -2.35 -2.52
CA THR A 23 21.05 -3.10 -2.19
C THR A 23 19.97 -2.10 -1.85
N THR A 24 18.91 -2.03 -2.66
CA THR A 24 17.72 -1.26 -2.30
C THR A 24 16.76 -2.22 -1.58
N SER A 25 16.36 -1.84 -0.38
CA SER A 25 15.35 -2.57 0.39
C SER A 25 13.99 -1.88 0.23
N LEU A 26 12.95 -2.65 -0.04
CA LEU A 26 11.57 -2.18 -0.09
C LEU A 26 10.73 -3.00 0.88
N ARG A 27 9.83 -2.36 1.62
CA ARG A 27 8.92 -3.08 2.50
C ARG A 27 7.68 -3.49 1.76
N VAL A 28 7.26 -4.71 2.00
CA VAL A 28 6.06 -5.29 1.42
C VAL A 28 5.07 -5.51 2.55
N VAL A 29 3.89 -4.92 2.41
CA VAL A 29 2.75 -5.15 3.28
C VAL A 29 1.75 -6.01 2.53
N LEU A 30 1.55 -7.24 2.99
CA LEU A 30 0.51 -8.13 2.50
C LEU A 30 -0.73 -8.01 3.38
N VAL A 31 -1.89 -7.84 2.76
CA VAL A 31 -3.19 -7.78 3.44
C VAL A 31 -4.07 -8.90 2.92
N ARG A 32 -4.33 -9.89 3.78
CA ARG A 32 -5.24 -11.00 3.49
C ARG A 32 -6.60 -10.72 4.08
N TRP A 33 -7.62 -10.66 3.24
CA TRP A 33 -9.01 -10.58 3.66
C TRP A 33 -9.53 -11.99 3.93
N SER A 34 -10.26 -12.21 5.02
CA SER A 34 -10.77 -13.53 5.40
C SER A 34 -12.30 -13.55 5.41
N LYS A 35 -12.93 -12.62 6.12
CA LYS A 35 -14.38 -12.58 6.29
C LYS A 35 -14.90 -11.15 6.41
N PHE A 36 -16.06 -10.90 5.83
CA PHE A 36 -16.91 -9.76 6.15
C PHE A 36 -18.24 -10.29 6.66
N HIS A 37 -18.78 -9.65 7.69
CA HIS A 37 -20.13 -9.91 8.18
C HIS A 37 -20.81 -8.62 8.60
N GLN A 38 -22.07 -8.47 8.21
CA GLN A 38 -22.96 -7.39 8.62
C GLN A 38 -24.22 -8.00 9.22
N ALA A 39 -24.44 -7.76 10.51
CA ALA A 39 -25.59 -8.33 11.22
C ALA A 39 -26.89 -7.56 10.94
N ALA A 40 -26.80 -6.26 10.64
CA ALA A 40 -27.95 -5.42 10.31
C ALA A 40 -27.67 -4.54 9.09
N PRO A 41 -28.62 -4.39 8.16
CA PRO A 41 -28.46 -3.66 6.91
C PRO A 41 -28.60 -2.14 7.12
N ILE A 42 -27.74 -1.59 7.97
CA ILE A 42 -27.71 -0.18 8.37
C ILE A 42 -26.38 0.43 7.98
N GLN A 43 -26.45 1.66 7.48
CA GLN A 43 -25.30 2.52 7.23
C GLN A 43 -24.75 3.08 8.54
N LEU A 44 -23.55 3.66 8.48
CA LEU A 44 -22.88 4.23 9.66
C LEU A 44 -23.66 5.41 10.25
N ASP A 45 -24.41 6.15 9.44
CA ASP A 45 -25.28 7.25 9.85
C ASP A 45 -26.65 6.80 10.38
N GLY A 46 -26.91 5.49 10.44
CA GLY A 46 -28.15 4.91 10.93
C GLY A 46 -29.25 4.76 9.87
N ARG A 47 -29.06 5.23 8.64
CA ARG A 47 -30.02 4.98 7.56
C ARG A 47 -30.02 3.51 7.14
N PRO A 48 -31.18 2.93 6.80
CA PRO A 48 -31.21 1.59 6.23
C PRO A 48 -30.50 1.59 4.87
N CYS A 49 -29.88 0.47 4.52
CA CYS A 49 -29.48 0.20 3.14
C CYS A 49 -30.72 0.05 2.25
N VAL A 50 -30.51 0.10 0.93
CA VAL A 50 -31.58 0.08 -0.08
C VAL A 50 -32.65 -0.95 0.28
N SER A 51 -33.86 -0.44 0.50
CA SER A 51 -35.09 -1.21 0.71
C SER A 51 -35.92 -1.06 -0.55
N THR A 52 -36.32 -2.16 -1.16
CA THR A 52 -37.40 -2.15 -2.15
C THR A 52 -38.64 -2.69 -1.45
N ASP A 53 -39.85 -2.27 -1.84
CA ASP A 53 -41.11 -2.68 -1.18
C ASP A 53 -41.31 -4.19 -1.09
N LYS A 54 -40.52 -4.99 -1.82
CA LYS A 54 -40.62 -6.45 -1.90
C LYS A 54 -39.49 -7.20 -1.18
N GLN A 55 -38.47 -6.53 -0.65
CA GLN A 55 -37.32 -7.20 -0.01
C GLN A 55 -36.86 -6.47 1.25
N PRO A 56 -36.44 -7.22 2.30
CA PRO A 56 -35.84 -6.61 3.47
C PRO A 56 -34.59 -5.84 3.05
N PRO A 57 -34.28 -4.71 3.72
CA PRO A 57 -33.13 -3.89 3.38
C PRO A 57 -31.86 -4.74 3.35
N SER A 58 -31.02 -4.52 2.34
CA SER A 58 -29.75 -5.22 2.20
C SER A 58 -28.72 -4.34 1.53
N CYS A 59 -27.48 -4.44 2.01
CA CYS A 59 -26.37 -3.63 1.55
C CYS A 59 -25.57 -4.40 0.50
N SER A 60 -25.00 -3.69 -0.47
CA SER A 60 -24.05 -4.27 -1.43
C SER A 60 -22.65 -3.76 -1.08
N PRO A 61 -21.89 -4.45 -0.22
CA PRO A 61 -20.64 -3.93 0.30
C PRO A 61 -19.57 -3.78 -0.80
N ALA A 62 -19.08 -2.56 -0.95
CA ALA A 62 -17.90 -2.19 -1.71
C ALA A 62 -16.78 -1.80 -0.76
N PHE A 63 -15.60 -2.36 -0.97
CA PHE A 63 -14.43 -2.25 -0.09
C PHE A 63 -13.38 -1.38 -0.75
N GLU A 64 -12.93 -0.37 -0.03
CA GLU A 64 -11.77 0.43 -0.36
C GLU A 64 -10.71 0.24 0.73
N ILE A 65 -9.48 0.00 0.31
CA ILE A 65 -8.32 -0.01 1.19
C ILE A 65 -7.28 0.95 0.65
N CYS A 66 -6.74 1.75 1.55
CA CYS A 66 -5.79 2.79 1.26
C CYS A 66 -4.58 2.66 2.19
N LEU A 67 -3.38 2.56 1.63
CA LEU A 67 -2.14 2.74 2.36
C LEU A 67 -1.93 4.24 2.60
N LEU A 68 -1.85 4.61 3.87
CA LEU A 68 -1.53 5.96 4.29
C LEU A 68 -0.03 6.09 4.56
N ASN A 69 0.57 7.16 4.06
CA ASN A 69 1.89 7.59 4.53
C ASN A 69 1.84 8.03 6.00
N SER A 70 3.01 8.30 6.57
CA SER A 70 3.14 8.68 7.97
C SER A 70 2.46 10.01 8.34
N PHE A 71 2.30 10.22 9.65
CA PHE A 71 1.97 11.53 10.25
C PHE A 71 2.96 12.62 9.79
N PRO A 72 2.56 13.90 9.69
CA PRO A 72 1.24 14.46 10.03
C PRO A 72 0.22 14.48 8.88
N ASN A 73 0.67 14.52 7.63
CA ASN A 73 -0.20 14.60 6.46
C ASN A 73 -0.49 13.21 5.91
N ARG A 74 -1.28 12.41 6.66
CA ARG A 74 -1.75 11.08 6.25
C ARG A 74 -2.54 11.16 4.95
N ARG A 75 -1.86 10.98 3.83
CA ARG A 75 -2.39 10.93 2.48
C ARG A 75 -2.37 9.50 1.97
N CYS A 76 -3.36 9.19 1.15
CA CYS A 76 -3.41 7.91 0.46
C CYS A 76 -2.32 7.84 -0.60
N THR A 77 -1.43 6.85 -0.50
CA THR A 77 -0.34 6.64 -1.46
C THR A 77 -0.65 5.48 -2.42
N GLN A 78 -1.38 4.46 -1.96
CA GLN A 78 -1.83 3.33 -2.77
C GLN A 78 -3.25 2.96 -2.36
N THR A 79 -4.15 2.84 -3.35
CA THR A 79 -5.55 2.48 -3.12
C THR A 79 -5.88 1.21 -3.89
N SER A 80 -6.75 0.37 -3.33
CA SER A 80 -7.38 -0.75 -4.03
C SER A 80 -8.86 -0.81 -3.68
N ARG A 81 -9.67 -1.14 -4.68
CA ARG A 81 -11.15 -1.11 -4.62
C ARG A 81 -11.71 -2.40 -5.19
N PHE A 82 -12.69 -2.98 -4.52
CA PHE A 82 -13.36 -4.21 -4.98
C PHE A 82 -14.72 -4.40 -4.33
N GLY A 83 -15.53 -5.33 -4.86
CA GLY A 83 -16.89 -5.57 -4.38
C GLY A 83 -17.89 -4.63 -5.02
N GLY A 84 -19.02 -4.40 -4.33
CA GLY A 84 -20.08 -3.54 -4.83
C GLY A 84 -21.16 -4.27 -5.62
N TYR A 85 -22.04 -3.49 -6.25
CA TYR A 85 -23.30 -3.95 -6.82
C TYR A 85 -23.13 -4.89 -8.02
N LEU A 86 -22.09 -4.70 -8.84
CA LEU A 86 -21.83 -5.52 -10.03
C LEU A 86 -20.97 -6.76 -9.74
N THR A 87 -20.91 -7.20 -8.48
CA THR A 87 -20.07 -8.32 -8.05
C THR A 87 -20.88 -9.40 -7.33
N ALA A 88 -20.25 -10.55 -7.09
CA ALA A 88 -20.84 -11.63 -6.29
C ALA A 88 -21.20 -11.22 -4.84
N TYR A 89 -20.75 -10.04 -4.40
CA TYR A 89 -20.99 -9.50 -3.05
C TYR A 89 -22.28 -8.68 -2.96
N ARG A 90 -22.98 -8.45 -4.07
CA ARG A 90 -24.27 -7.77 -4.09
C ARG A 90 -25.25 -8.37 -3.07
N LEU A 91 -25.82 -7.51 -2.22
CA LEU A 91 -26.80 -7.85 -1.17
C LEU A 91 -26.33 -8.95 -0.19
N ARG A 92 -25.02 -9.19 -0.07
CA ARG A 92 -24.45 -10.22 0.82
C ARG A 92 -24.15 -9.65 2.19
N ARG A 93 -24.78 -10.25 3.21
CA ARG A 93 -24.49 -9.98 4.62
C ARG A 93 -23.20 -10.63 5.10
N THR A 94 -22.86 -11.80 4.59
CA THR A 94 -21.64 -12.54 4.95
C THR A 94 -20.88 -12.87 3.68
N ILE A 95 -19.57 -12.59 3.70
CA ILE A 95 -18.65 -12.88 2.60
C ILE A 95 -17.44 -13.57 3.19
N PHE A 96 -17.05 -14.69 2.59
CA PHE A 96 -15.77 -15.36 2.81
C PHE A 96 -14.89 -15.08 1.61
N PHE A 97 -13.73 -14.47 1.83
CA PHE A 97 -12.88 -14.04 0.74
C PHE A 97 -11.99 -15.20 0.29
N GLY A 98 -12.05 -15.52 -1.01
CA GLY A 98 -11.16 -16.50 -1.64
C GLY A 98 -9.78 -15.91 -1.94
N SER A 99 -8.97 -16.69 -2.67
CA SER A 99 -7.66 -16.26 -3.16
C SER A 99 -7.74 -15.18 -4.24
N ARG A 100 -8.88 -15.04 -4.92
CA ARG A 100 -9.17 -13.98 -5.89
C ARG A 100 -10.36 -13.15 -5.44
N LEU A 101 -10.25 -11.84 -5.59
CA LEU A 101 -11.29 -10.85 -5.32
C LEU A 101 -11.89 -10.35 -6.64
N PRO A 102 -13.09 -9.74 -6.60
CA PRO A 102 -13.69 -9.11 -7.77
C PRO A 102 -12.73 -8.12 -8.45
N GLY A 103 -12.83 -8.02 -9.78
CA GLY A 103 -11.91 -7.19 -10.58
C GLY A 103 -10.55 -7.84 -10.83
N GLY A 104 -10.38 -9.14 -10.54
CA GLY A 104 -9.14 -9.88 -10.79
C GLY A 104 -8.02 -9.62 -9.78
N LEU A 105 -8.33 -8.96 -8.67
CA LEU A 105 -7.37 -8.66 -7.61
C LEU A 105 -7.00 -9.93 -6.84
N GLN A 106 -5.73 -10.03 -6.44
CA GLN A 106 -5.23 -11.15 -5.64
C GLN A 106 -5.49 -10.92 -4.14
N ASN A 107 -5.69 -12.02 -3.42
CA ASN A 107 -5.76 -12.05 -1.96
C ASN A 107 -4.74 -13.09 -1.44
N PRO A 108 -3.66 -12.66 -0.76
CA PRO A 108 -3.44 -11.34 -0.18
C PRO A 108 -3.13 -10.23 -1.20
N MET A 109 -3.63 -9.03 -0.92
CA MET A 109 -3.24 -7.81 -1.61
C MET A 109 -1.83 -7.41 -1.21
N ARG A 110 -1.10 -6.75 -2.11
CA ARG A 110 0.27 -6.32 -1.89
C ARG A 110 0.40 -4.80 -1.98
N PHE A 111 0.97 -4.19 -0.95
CA PHE A 111 1.34 -2.79 -0.92
C PHE A 111 2.84 -2.65 -0.74
N LEU A 112 3.41 -1.61 -1.34
CA LEU A 112 4.84 -1.32 -1.30
C LEU A 112 5.11 -0.07 -0.48
N VAL A 113 6.02 -0.16 0.47
CA VAL A 113 6.39 0.99 1.31
C VAL A 113 7.88 1.24 1.16
N ASP A 114 8.24 2.49 0.91
CA ASP A 114 9.65 2.89 0.90
C ASP A 114 10.23 2.74 2.31
N LYS A 115 11.47 2.26 2.41
CA LYS A 115 12.24 2.14 3.65
C LYS A 115 12.45 3.50 4.33
N GLN A 116 12.13 4.62 3.68
CA GLN A 116 12.25 5.96 4.27
C GLN A 116 10.94 6.46 4.93
N GLU A 117 9.79 5.81 4.70
CA GLU A 117 8.50 6.30 5.22
C GLU A 117 8.22 5.81 6.65
N PRO A 118 7.88 6.70 7.62
CA PRO A 118 7.49 6.32 8.98
C PRO A 118 6.27 5.42 9.02
N ALA A 119 6.09 4.75 10.16
CA ALA A 119 5.09 3.70 10.37
C ALA A 119 3.75 4.00 9.63
N PRO A 120 3.46 3.30 8.52
CA PRO A 120 2.27 3.53 7.73
C PRO A 120 1.05 2.91 8.42
N ALA A 121 -0.12 3.31 7.96
CA ALA A 121 -1.39 2.74 8.38
C ALA A 121 -2.23 2.35 7.17
N LEU A 122 -3.22 1.48 7.38
CA LEU A 122 -4.24 1.18 6.39
C LEU A 122 -5.53 1.88 6.79
N LEU A 123 -6.12 2.62 5.87
CA LEU A 123 -7.48 3.09 5.96
C LEU A 123 -8.37 2.15 5.16
N LEU A 124 -9.32 1.52 5.83
CA LEU A 124 -10.29 0.64 5.20
C LEU A 124 -11.67 1.29 5.29
N SER A 125 -12.36 1.39 4.17
CA SER A 125 -13.71 1.92 4.09
C SER A 125 -14.60 0.87 3.42
N VAL A 126 -15.80 0.67 3.96
CA VAL A 126 -16.84 -0.17 3.36
C VAL A 126 -18.04 0.70 3.09
N THR A 127 -18.57 0.64 1.88
CA THR A 127 -19.72 1.45 1.42
C THR A 127 -20.80 0.52 0.87
N THR A 128 -22.05 0.96 0.82
CA THR A 128 -23.17 0.18 0.23
C THR A 128 -23.51 0.58 -1.21
N VAL A 129 -23.08 1.76 -1.63
CA VAL A 129 -23.09 2.20 -3.03
C VAL A 129 -21.62 2.36 -3.41
N ASP A 130 -21.26 1.83 -4.58
CA ASP A 130 -19.87 1.56 -4.97
C ASP A 130 -18.96 2.78 -4.78
N PHE A 131 -18.19 2.75 -3.68
CA PHE A 131 -17.17 3.74 -3.33
C PHE A 131 -17.69 5.17 -3.10
N GLU A 132 -18.99 5.31 -2.84
CA GLU A 132 -19.59 6.60 -2.49
C GLU A 132 -19.46 6.89 -0.99
N PRO A 133 -18.82 8.01 -0.60
CA PRO A 133 -18.52 8.31 0.80
C PRO A 133 -19.78 8.54 1.65
N ASP A 134 -20.87 8.99 1.04
CA ASP A 134 -22.15 9.27 1.73
C ASP A 134 -22.93 8.00 2.07
N ASN A 135 -22.47 6.85 1.58
CA ASN A 135 -23.11 5.54 1.77
C ASN A 135 -22.22 4.60 2.62
N LEU A 136 -21.49 5.19 3.56
CA LEU A 136 -20.51 4.50 4.38
C LEU A 136 -21.17 3.51 5.33
N LEU A 137 -20.73 2.26 5.27
CA LEU A 137 -21.09 1.21 6.20
C LEU A 137 -20.12 1.18 7.39
N ALA A 138 -18.81 1.25 7.13
CA ALA A 138 -17.80 1.27 8.17
C ALA A 138 -16.50 1.89 7.67
N LYS A 139 -15.72 2.46 8.60
CA LYS A 139 -14.38 2.97 8.34
C LYS A 139 -13.45 2.59 9.49
N PHE A 140 -12.28 2.07 9.15
CA PHE A 140 -11.29 1.56 10.10
C PHE A 140 -9.92 2.11 9.77
N LEU A 141 -9.18 2.51 10.80
CA LEU A 141 -7.76 2.81 10.71
C LEU A 141 -6.98 1.68 11.38
N VAL A 142 -6.20 0.94 10.60
CA VAL A 142 -5.41 -0.20 11.08
C VAL A 142 -3.94 0.17 11.11
N LYS A 143 -3.33 0.03 12.28
CA LYS A 143 -1.88 0.18 12.44
C LYS A 143 -1.20 -1.07 11.89
N ILE A 144 -0.31 -0.87 10.92
CA ILE A 144 0.52 -1.94 10.36
C ILE A 144 1.58 -2.30 11.42
N PRO A 145 1.89 -3.60 11.65
CA PRO A 145 2.96 -3.99 12.55
C PRO A 145 4.29 -3.62 11.92
N TRP A 146 4.84 -2.50 12.38
CA TRP A 146 6.00 -1.86 11.80
C TRP A 146 7.25 -2.17 12.61
N PHE A 147 8.38 -2.31 11.93
CA PHE A 147 9.69 -2.51 12.55
C PHE A 147 10.68 -1.39 12.16
N PRO A 148 11.71 -1.10 12.97
CA PRO A 148 12.74 -0.12 12.65
C PRO A 148 13.43 -0.39 11.30
N TYR A 149 13.89 0.65 10.60
CA TYR A 149 14.36 0.55 9.21
C TYR A 149 15.61 -0.30 9.03
N ASP A 150 16.50 -0.25 10.00
CA ASP A 150 17.72 -1.05 10.11
C ASP A 150 17.44 -2.56 10.21
N VAL A 151 16.20 -2.96 10.44
CA VAL A 151 15.81 -4.38 10.49
C VAL A 151 15.29 -4.84 9.11
N ASP A 152 15.96 -5.84 8.54
CA ASP A 152 15.50 -6.55 7.36
C ASP A 152 14.87 -7.88 7.78
N VAL A 153 13.59 -8.06 7.48
CA VAL A 153 12.84 -9.28 7.79
C VAL A 153 12.54 -10.02 6.49
N ALA A 154 13.06 -11.22 6.30
CA ALA A 154 12.73 -12.01 5.11
C ALA A 154 11.27 -12.50 5.14
N GLU A 155 10.67 -12.73 3.97
CA GLU A 155 9.27 -13.16 3.90
C GLU A 155 8.98 -14.43 4.70
N ARG A 156 9.89 -15.41 4.67
CA ARG A 156 9.74 -16.68 5.41
C ARG A 156 9.68 -16.50 6.93
N ASP A 157 10.35 -15.46 7.44
CA ASP A 157 10.47 -15.19 8.87
C ASP A 157 9.35 -14.25 9.38
N ALA A 158 8.73 -13.49 8.47
CA ALA A 158 7.61 -12.63 8.77
C ALA A 158 6.33 -13.44 9.10
N LYS A 159 5.70 -13.08 10.22
CA LYS A 159 4.47 -13.72 10.71
C LYS A 159 3.23 -12.95 10.26
N TRP A 160 2.13 -13.68 10.09
CA TRP A 160 0.82 -13.08 9.90
C TRP A 160 0.28 -12.60 11.24
N GLN A 161 -0.20 -11.36 11.28
CA GLN A 161 -0.95 -10.82 12.41
C GLN A 161 -2.43 -10.71 12.05
N TYR A 162 -3.27 -11.30 12.88
CA TYR A 162 -4.72 -11.30 12.71
C TYR A 162 -5.35 -10.03 13.29
N TYR A 163 -6.38 -9.53 12.60
CA TYR A 163 -7.17 -8.38 13.02
C TYR A 163 -8.66 -8.72 12.86
N GLU A 164 -9.41 -8.46 13.93
CA GLU A 164 -10.86 -8.45 13.92
C GLU A 164 -11.33 -7.01 14.13
N LEU A 165 -11.88 -6.42 13.07
CA LEU A 165 -12.34 -5.04 13.07
C LEU A 165 -13.85 -5.05 13.21
N SER A 166 -14.36 -4.41 14.25
CA SER A 166 -15.80 -4.33 14.50
C SER A 166 -16.28 -2.88 14.55
N ASN A 167 -17.37 -2.58 13.88
CA ASN A 167 -18.14 -1.36 14.10
C ASN A 167 -19.48 -1.73 14.76
N LYS A 168 -19.68 -1.28 16.00
CA LYS A 168 -20.88 -1.63 16.79
C LYS A 168 -22.16 -0.99 16.25
N PHE A 169 -22.07 0.21 15.65
CA PHE A 169 -23.24 0.95 15.16
C PHE A 169 -23.83 0.29 13.92
N SER A 170 -23.02 0.11 12.87
CA SER A 170 -23.44 -0.58 11.64
C SER A 170 -23.41 -2.11 11.75
N LYS A 171 -23.05 -2.63 12.93
CA LYS A 171 -22.94 -4.07 13.26
C LYS A 171 -22.11 -4.85 12.23
N ILE A 172 -20.97 -4.27 11.86
CA ILE A 172 -20.02 -4.84 10.89
C ILE A 172 -18.85 -5.48 11.61
N MET A 173 -18.41 -6.62 11.09
CA MET A 173 -17.19 -7.32 11.43
C MET A 173 -16.38 -7.58 10.16
N ILE A 174 -15.08 -7.30 10.20
CA ILE A 174 -14.12 -7.62 9.15
C ILE A 174 -12.95 -8.35 9.77
N ASN A 175 -12.64 -9.52 9.23
CA ASN A 175 -11.49 -10.30 9.62
C ASN A 175 -10.44 -10.22 8.52
N LEU A 176 -9.25 -9.77 8.87
CA LEU A 176 -8.12 -9.70 7.97
C LEU A 176 -6.82 -10.10 8.66
N SER A 177 -5.77 -10.35 7.90
CA SER A 177 -4.45 -10.60 8.41
C SER A 177 -3.42 -9.78 7.65
N ILE A 178 -2.44 -9.24 8.37
CA ILE A 178 -1.39 -8.42 7.79
C ILE A 178 -0.05 -9.13 8.01
N LYS A 179 0.79 -9.13 6.98
CA LYS A 179 2.17 -9.61 7.05
C LYS A 179 3.08 -8.56 6.44
N VAL A 180 4.19 -8.27 7.12
CA VAL A 180 5.14 -7.23 6.68
C VAL A 180 6.53 -7.85 6.61
N PHE A 181 7.23 -7.63 5.51
CA PHE A 181 8.60 -8.10 5.31
C PHE A 181 9.38 -7.14 4.41
N THR A 182 10.69 -7.31 4.37
CA THR A 182 11.60 -6.58 3.50
C THR A 182 11.95 -7.41 2.28
N LEU A 183 11.82 -6.81 1.11
CA LEU A 183 12.30 -7.34 -0.15
C LEU A 183 13.58 -6.58 -0.53
N ASN A 184 14.69 -7.31 -0.51
CA ASN A 184 15.99 -6.79 -0.93
C ASN A 184 16.20 -7.14 -2.40
N TYR A 185 16.49 -6.13 -3.21
CA TYR A 185 16.82 -6.33 -4.62
C TYR A 185 18.07 -5.55 -4.99
N GLN A 186 18.86 -6.16 -5.86
CA GLN A 186 20.03 -5.53 -6.44
C GLN A 186 19.57 -4.66 -7.62
N CYS A 187 19.65 -3.34 -7.47
CA CYS A 187 19.49 -2.46 -8.62
C CYS A 187 20.84 -2.35 -9.34
N GLY A 188 20.88 -2.77 -10.61
CA GLY A 188 22.02 -2.50 -11.48
C GLY A 188 22.17 -0.99 -11.81
N ALA A 189 23.27 -0.64 -12.47
CA ALA A 189 23.66 0.75 -12.76
C ALA A 189 22.59 1.60 -13.49
N ALA A 190 21.70 1.00 -14.28
CA ALA A 190 20.64 1.70 -15.01
C ALA A 190 19.56 2.28 -14.07
N CYS A 191 19.20 1.56 -13.01
CA CYS A 191 18.23 2.00 -12.00
C CYS A 191 18.79 3.16 -11.15
N GLN A 192 20.10 3.18 -10.92
CA GLN A 192 20.75 4.29 -10.23
C GLN A 192 20.77 5.57 -11.06
N ARG A 193 21.03 5.49 -12.37
CA ARG A 193 20.97 6.68 -13.25
C ARG A 193 19.58 7.31 -13.21
N ALA A 194 18.51 6.51 -13.24
CA ALA A 194 17.14 7.02 -13.12
C ALA A 194 16.85 7.68 -11.75
N LYS A 195 17.34 7.09 -10.63
CA LYS A 195 17.20 7.70 -9.30
C LYS A 195 18.02 8.98 -9.15
N LEU A 196 19.27 9.00 -9.62
CA LEU A 196 20.13 10.20 -9.58
C LEU A 196 19.54 11.31 -10.46
N TRP A 197 19.05 10.96 -11.65
CA TRP A 197 18.42 11.89 -12.57
C TRP A 197 17.16 12.50 -11.95
N ASN A 198 16.27 11.72 -11.34
CA ASN A 198 15.11 12.24 -10.61
C ASN A 198 15.48 13.10 -9.39
N LYS A 199 16.53 12.71 -8.64
CA LYS A 199 16.99 13.49 -7.48
C LYS A 199 17.59 14.83 -7.91
N LEU A 200 18.41 14.84 -8.97
CA LEU A 200 18.97 16.05 -9.57
C LEU A 200 17.90 16.91 -10.24
N HIS A 201 16.95 16.34 -10.97
CA HIS A 201 15.83 17.09 -11.55
C HIS A 201 14.97 17.73 -10.46
N SER A 202 14.65 17.01 -9.37
CA SER A 202 13.85 17.55 -8.26
C SER A 202 14.57 18.67 -7.47
N SER A 203 15.91 18.62 -7.45
CA SER A 203 16.74 19.66 -6.83
C SER A 203 16.89 20.88 -7.74
N TRP A 204 17.04 20.65 -9.05
CA TRP A 204 17.10 21.71 -10.06
C TRP A 204 15.76 22.45 -10.17
N TRP A 205 14.63 21.73 -10.16
CA TRP A 205 13.28 22.31 -10.14
C TRP A 205 12.92 23.08 -8.86
N ARG A 206 13.53 22.73 -7.71
CA ARG A 206 13.42 23.52 -6.47
C ARG A 206 14.24 24.81 -6.55
N LYS A 207 15.48 24.70 -7.05
CA LYS A 207 16.37 25.83 -7.26
C LYS A 207 15.84 26.86 -8.28
N ILE A 208 15.11 26.41 -9.30
CA ILE A 208 14.43 27.29 -10.28
C ILE A 208 13.18 27.96 -9.70
N ARG A 209 12.50 27.33 -8.73
CA ARG A 209 11.31 27.87 -8.08
C ARG A 209 11.58 28.75 -6.87
N GLY A 210 12.84 28.92 -6.47
CA GLY A 210 13.21 29.74 -5.32
C GLY A 210 12.76 29.15 -3.97
N GLU A 211 12.60 27.82 -3.90
CA GLU A 211 12.41 27.06 -2.65
C GLU A 211 13.73 26.53 -2.10
#